data_AF-A0A1X0NJA4-F1
#
_entry.id   AF-A0A1X0NJA4-F1
#
_cell.length_a   1.000
_cell.length_b   1.000
_cell.length_c   1.000
_cell.angle_alpha   90.00
_cell.angle_beta   90.00
_cell.angle_gamma   90.00
#
_symmetry.space_group_name_H-M   'P 1'
#
loop_
_entity.id
_entity.type
_entity.pdbx_description
1 polymer ?
#
loop_
_entity_poly.entity_id
_entity_poly.type
_entity_poly.pdbx_seq_one_letter_code
_entity_poly.pdbx_strand_id
1 'polypeptide(L)'
;MVSVLGAAGLGYTASLVSIFLLYPYRDYTKIFNIKSIPRVNPIEYSMVRYKGMILNPSQPLLLALPWGLLYGGFVLGSGSATGAICGGTLHGMAKVGVRTTARRLGSSRSRYDKMEYRSLIQCLQHSTRQYGILSFFSGVTATVIISSVWHGAALVALQRSSHSGFFGAWWDSFRVHAFLTFVTTPLRNTFRSALHSRERSGGVHNLSTFLSGEVAVFREAGGVMKNMLRTEGVPFFLNGVLSTTFKASVPFGFTFALFLYFGGALPGQEMGRSRHHHHHHMPLRRFS
;
A
#
# COMPACT_ATOMS: atom_id res chain seq x y z
N MET A 1 12.20 23.21 1.67
CA MET A 1 12.31 21.76 1.89
C MET A 1 11.23 21.35 2.87
N VAL A 2 10.43 20.32 2.56
CA VAL A 2 9.39 19.81 3.47
C VAL A 2 10.07 18.99 4.56
N SER A 3 9.75 19.23 5.84
CA SER A 3 10.27 18.45 6.96
C SER A 3 9.70 17.02 6.96
N VAL A 4 10.36 16.08 7.65
CA VAL A 4 9.86 14.69 7.78
C VAL A 4 8.43 14.66 8.33
N LEU A 5 8.14 15.45 9.36
CA LEU A 5 6.80 15.56 9.94
C LEU A 5 5.81 16.23 8.98
N GLY A 6 6.24 17.25 8.23
CA GLY A 6 5.42 17.90 7.22
C GLY A 6 5.02 16.94 6.10
N ALA A 7 5.98 16.15 5.59
CA ALA A 7 5.72 15.16 4.55
C ALA A 7 4.83 14.03 5.05
N ALA A 8 5.04 13.58 6.29
CA ALA A 8 4.18 12.58 6.93
C ALA A 8 2.75 13.09 7.12
N GLY A 9 2.58 14.32 7.59
CA GLY A 9 1.28 14.96 7.76
C GLY A 9 0.55 15.14 6.44
N LEU A 10 1.22 15.69 5.41
CA LEU A 10 0.64 15.86 4.08
C LEU A 10 0.29 14.52 3.43
N GLY A 11 1.17 13.52 3.54
CA GLY A 11 0.92 12.17 3.03
C GLY A 11 -0.26 11.49 3.71
N TYR A 12 -0.40 11.68 5.03
CA TYR A 12 -1.54 11.19 5.81
C TYR A 12 -2.85 11.88 5.38
N THR A 13 -2.85 13.22 5.28
CA THR A 13 -4.03 13.99 4.87
C THR A 13 -4.45 13.67 3.44
N ALA A 14 -3.50 13.60 2.50
CA ALA A 14 -3.74 13.16 1.13
C ALA A 14 -4.35 11.76 1.09
N SER A 15 -3.88 10.85 1.94
CA SER A 15 -4.42 9.50 2.04
C SER A 15 -5.84 9.48 2.62
N LEU A 16 -6.13 10.30 3.63
CA LEU A 16 -7.50 10.40 4.17
C LEU A 16 -8.51 10.83 3.11
N VAL A 17 -8.17 11.88 2.35
CA VAL A 17 -9.03 12.39 1.27
C VAL A 17 -9.16 11.33 0.17
N SER A 18 -8.07 10.68 -0.20
CA SER A 18 -8.06 9.57 -1.18
C SER A 18 -8.92 8.39 -0.72
N ILE A 19 -8.79 7.96 0.55
CA ILE A 19 -9.58 6.87 1.14
C ILE A 19 -11.06 7.25 1.14
N PHE A 20 -11.40 8.49 1.51
CA PHE A 20 -12.78 8.95 1.51
C PHE A 20 -13.37 8.96 0.09
N LEU A 21 -12.69 9.56 -0.88
CA LEU A 21 -13.20 9.67 -2.26
C LEU A 21 -13.22 8.33 -2.99
N LEU A 22 -12.24 7.46 -2.75
CA LEU A 22 -12.13 6.16 -3.42
C LEU A 22 -12.68 5.00 -2.57
N TYR A 23 -13.40 5.28 -1.49
CA TYR A 23 -13.94 4.25 -0.61
C TYR A 23 -14.84 3.25 -1.35
N PRO A 24 -15.82 3.70 -2.18
CA PRO A 24 -16.65 2.79 -2.96
C PRO A 24 -15.83 2.01 -4.00
N TYR A 25 -14.89 2.68 -4.68
CA TYR A 25 -13.99 2.04 -5.65
C TYR A 25 -13.20 0.88 -5.03
N ARG A 26 -12.66 1.07 -3.83
CA ARG A 26 -11.84 0.07 -3.13
C ARG A 26 -12.60 -1.21 -2.83
N ASP A 27 -13.89 -1.10 -2.52
CA ASP A 27 -14.74 -2.26 -2.26
C ASP A 27 -15.32 -2.83 -3.56
N TYR A 28 -15.63 -1.99 -4.55
CA TYR A 28 -16.10 -2.42 -5.86
C TYR A 28 -15.08 -3.31 -6.57
N THR A 29 -13.79 -2.95 -6.54
CA THR A 29 -12.72 -3.78 -7.10
C THR A 29 -12.58 -5.17 -6.47
N LYS A 30 -13.17 -5.42 -5.28
CA LYS A 30 -13.18 -6.75 -4.64
C LYS A 30 -14.30 -7.65 -5.17
N ILE A 31 -15.43 -7.05 -5.54
CA ILE A 31 -16.61 -7.77 -6.06
C ILE A 31 -16.61 -7.83 -7.59
N PHE A 32 -15.81 -6.99 -8.25
CA PHE A 32 -15.69 -6.97 -9.69
C PHE A 32 -15.16 -8.30 -10.20
N ASN A 33 -15.97 -8.97 -11.01
CA ASN A 33 -15.62 -10.19 -11.72
C ASN A 33 -15.96 -9.97 -13.19
N ILE A 34 -14.97 -10.17 -14.07
CA ILE A 34 -15.17 -9.97 -15.51
C ILE A 34 -16.20 -10.95 -16.10
N LYS A 35 -16.38 -12.10 -15.45
CA LYS A 35 -17.37 -13.12 -15.83
C LYS A 35 -18.78 -12.83 -15.32
N SER A 36 -18.92 -11.92 -14.35
CA SER A 36 -20.20 -11.55 -13.75
C SER A 36 -20.14 -10.10 -13.29
N ILE A 37 -20.48 -9.17 -14.20
CA ILE A 37 -20.56 -7.74 -13.86
C ILE A 37 -21.69 -7.59 -12.83
N PRO A 38 -21.40 -7.20 -11.58
CA PRO A 38 -22.44 -7.05 -10.58
C PRO A 38 -23.37 -5.91 -11.02
N ARG A 39 -24.65 -6.20 -11.24
CA ARG A 39 -25.67 -5.16 -11.43
C ARG A 39 -25.93 -4.51 -10.08
N VAL A 40 -25.15 -3.49 -9.77
CA VAL A 40 -25.21 -2.77 -8.51
C VAL A 40 -25.57 -1.33 -8.83
N ASN A 41 -26.62 -0.80 -8.19
CA ASN A 41 -26.93 0.62 -8.28
C ASN A 41 -25.76 1.41 -7.65
N PRO A 42 -25.03 2.24 -8.41
CA PRO A 42 -23.82 2.89 -7.94
C PRO A 42 -24.08 3.88 -6.79
N ILE A 43 -25.25 4.51 -6.78
CA ILE A 43 -25.64 5.48 -5.76
C ILE A 43 -25.90 4.76 -4.44
N GLU A 44 -26.75 3.74 -4.46
CA GLU A 44 -27.10 2.96 -3.28
C GLU A 44 -25.88 2.26 -2.68
N TYR A 45 -25.05 1.66 -3.53
CA TYR A 45 -23.81 1.02 -3.10
C TYR A 45 -22.86 2.01 -2.41
N SER A 46 -22.67 3.19 -3.00
CA SER A 46 -21.81 4.21 -2.43
C SER A 46 -22.38 4.72 -1.11
N MET A 47 -23.69 4.99 -1.03
CA MET A 47 -24.35 5.43 0.20
C MET A 47 -24.19 4.45 1.35
N VAL A 48 -24.38 3.15 1.12
CA VAL A 48 -24.19 2.11 2.16
C VAL A 48 -22.75 2.09 2.66
N ARG A 49 -21.77 2.27 1.77
CA ARG A 49 -20.34 2.26 2.12
C ARG A 49 -19.94 3.51 2.89
N TYR A 50 -20.38 4.69 2.47
CA TYR A 50 -20.20 5.94 3.22
C TYR A 50 -20.90 5.88 4.58
N LYS A 51 -22.13 5.34 4.60
CA LYS A 51 -22.83 4.70 5.73
C LYS A 51 -21.88 4.18 6.80
N GLY A 52 -21.28 3.04 6.49
CA GLY A 52 -20.40 2.31 7.39
C GLY A 52 -19.14 3.07 7.79
N MET A 53 -18.58 3.87 6.89
CA MET A 53 -17.38 4.66 7.16
C MET A 53 -17.63 5.80 8.15
N ILE A 54 -18.73 6.54 8.00
CA ILE A 54 -19.11 7.63 8.91
C ILE A 54 -19.41 7.10 10.31
N LEU A 55 -20.04 5.93 10.40
CA LEU A 55 -20.30 5.26 11.68
C LEU A 55 -19.01 4.74 12.36
N ASN A 56 -17.91 4.59 11.63
CA ASN A 56 -16.65 4.07 12.14
C ASN A 56 -15.45 4.92 11.67
N PRO A 57 -15.33 6.18 12.11
CA PRO A 57 -14.32 7.13 11.62
C PRO A 57 -12.88 6.69 11.95
N SER A 58 -12.69 5.80 12.93
CA SER A 58 -11.38 5.23 13.26
C SER A 58 -10.79 4.38 12.13
N GLN A 59 -11.62 3.79 11.26
CA GLN A 59 -11.16 2.96 10.16
C GLN A 59 -10.38 3.74 9.09
N PRO A 60 -10.91 4.82 8.48
CA PRO A 60 -10.16 5.61 7.51
C PRO A 60 -8.91 6.23 8.12
N LEU A 61 -8.95 6.66 9.38
CA LEU A 61 -7.80 7.20 10.11
C LEU A 61 -6.65 6.19 10.20
N LEU A 62 -6.95 4.95 10.61
CA LEU A 62 -5.94 3.89 10.66
C LEU A 62 -5.43 3.49 9.27
N LEU A 63 -6.30 3.50 8.27
CA LEU A 63 -5.94 3.13 6.89
C LEU A 63 -5.03 4.18 6.22
N ALA A 64 -5.07 5.43 6.66
CA ALA A 64 -4.20 6.50 6.16
C ALA A 64 -2.79 6.46 6.75
N LEU A 65 -2.62 5.89 7.96
CA LEU A 65 -1.34 5.85 8.67
C LEU A 65 -0.15 5.32 7.83
N PRO A 66 -0.28 4.21 7.07
CA PRO A 66 0.83 3.71 6.26
C PRO A 66 1.34 4.73 5.24
N TRP A 67 0.46 5.56 4.69
CA TRP A 67 0.84 6.56 3.68
C TRP A 67 1.58 7.73 4.30
N GLY A 68 1.14 8.22 5.47
CA GLY A 68 1.92 9.23 6.19
C GLY A 68 3.33 8.73 6.49
N LEU A 69 3.46 7.50 6.97
CA LEU A 69 4.77 6.89 7.21
C LEU A 69 5.59 6.64 5.94
N LEU A 70 4.95 6.36 4.80
CA LEU A 70 5.63 6.22 3.51
C LEU A 70 6.33 7.52 3.13
N TYR A 71 5.61 8.64 3.07
CA TYR A 71 6.16 9.94 2.67
C TYR A 71 7.15 10.48 3.71
N GLY A 72 6.84 10.35 5.00
CA GLY A 72 7.75 10.70 6.08
C GLY A 72 9.06 9.90 6.01
N GLY A 73 8.98 8.58 5.86
CA GLY A 73 10.14 7.71 5.70
C GLY A 73 10.94 7.98 4.44
N PHE A 74 10.27 8.32 3.34
CA PHE A 74 10.96 8.68 2.10
C PHE A 74 11.80 9.94 2.26
N VAL A 75 11.26 10.96 2.94
CA VAL A 75 12.01 12.19 3.29
C VAL A 75 13.10 11.92 4.31
N LEU A 76 12.84 11.08 5.31
CA LEU A 76 13.81 10.69 6.33
C LEU A 76 15.04 10.03 5.71
N GLY A 77 14.84 9.16 4.72
CA GLY A 77 15.92 8.55 3.94
C GLY A 77 16.48 9.43 2.82
N SER A 78 16.25 10.76 2.86
CA SER A 78 16.71 11.77 1.90
C SER A 78 16.31 11.56 0.44
N GLY A 79 15.24 10.80 0.18
CA GLY A 79 14.80 10.41 -1.16
C GLY A 79 15.66 9.29 -1.76
N SER A 80 15.63 9.11 -3.09
CA SER A 80 16.45 8.07 -3.75
C SER A 80 16.17 6.65 -3.21
N ALA A 81 17.10 5.72 -3.41
CA ALA A 81 17.00 4.34 -2.94
C ALA A 81 16.91 4.23 -1.41
N THR A 82 17.61 5.08 -0.67
CA THR A 82 17.57 5.12 0.80
C THR A 82 16.19 5.52 1.31
N GLY A 83 15.58 6.55 0.72
CA GLY A 83 14.20 6.96 0.95
C GLY A 83 13.21 5.87 0.57
N ALA A 84 13.42 5.17 -0.55
CA ALA A 84 12.56 4.06 -0.96
C ALA A 84 12.54 2.92 0.07
N ILE A 85 13.71 2.56 0.59
CA ILE A 85 13.86 1.51 1.62
C ILE A 85 13.24 1.98 2.93
N CYS A 86 13.54 3.20 3.39
CA CYS A 86 13.03 3.73 4.64
C CYS A 86 11.50 3.89 4.61
N GLY A 87 10.98 4.61 3.60
CA GLY A 87 9.54 4.79 3.39
C GLY A 87 8.80 3.47 3.17
N GLY A 88 9.37 2.58 2.35
CA GLY A 88 8.80 1.25 2.11
C GLY A 88 8.75 0.38 3.38
N THR A 89 9.78 0.46 4.22
CA THR A 89 9.83 -0.25 5.51
C THR A 89 8.76 0.27 6.46
N LEU A 90 8.70 1.58 6.69
CA LEU A 90 7.71 2.17 7.60
C LEU A 90 6.27 1.94 7.09
N HIS A 91 6.04 2.10 5.79
CA HIS A 91 4.76 1.78 5.16
C HIS A 91 4.38 0.31 5.36
N GLY A 92 5.31 -0.62 5.09
CA GLY A 92 5.10 -2.05 5.24
C GLY A 92 4.75 -2.44 6.68
N MET A 93 5.51 -1.93 7.65
CA MET A 93 5.27 -2.14 9.08
C MET A 93 3.89 -1.62 9.49
N ALA A 94 3.55 -0.37 9.17
CA ALA A 94 2.23 0.17 9.51
C ALA A 94 1.10 -0.58 8.82
N LYS A 95 1.27 -0.98 7.56
CA LYS A 95 0.26 -1.76 6.84
C LYS A 95 -0.04 -3.09 7.50
N VAL A 96 0.99 -3.82 7.96
CA VAL A 96 0.79 -5.08 8.70
C VAL A 96 0.16 -4.82 10.06
N GLY A 97 0.66 -3.83 10.81
CA GLY A 97 0.09 -3.44 12.09
C GLY A 97 -1.39 -3.08 12.00
N VAL A 98 -1.76 -2.17 11.09
CA VAL A 98 -3.15 -1.75 10.84
C VAL A 98 -4.02 -2.95 10.43
N ARG A 99 -3.53 -3.82 9.55
CA ARG A 99 -4.26 -5.03 9.13
C ARG A 99 -4.50 -5.97 10.30
N THR A 100 -3.49 -6.22 11.13
CA THR A 100 -3.61 -7.13 12.28
C THR A 100 -4.55 -6.56 13.34
N THR A 101 -4.44 -5.26 13.63
CA THR A 101 -5.36 -4.56 14.55
C THR A 101 -6.79 -4.58 14.02
N ALA A 102 -7.01 -4.26 12.75
CA ALA A 102 -8.35 -4.28 12.14
C ALA A 102 -8.97 -5.69 12.12
N ARG A 103 -8.15 -6.73 11.90
CA ARG A 103 -8.60 -8.12 12.02
C ARG A 103 -9.04 -8.44 13.44
N ARG A 104 -8.18 -8.17 14.43
CA ARG A 104 -8.47 -8.45 15.85
C ARG A 104 -9.69 -7.70 16.37
N LEU A 105 -9.92 -6.46 15.91
CA LEU A 105 -11.12 -5.69 16.23
C LEU A 105 -12.39 -6.18 15.53
N GLY A 106 -12.29 -6.60 14.27
CA GLY A 106 -13.44 -6.97 13.45
C GLY A 106 -13.87 -8.44 13.57
N SER A 107 -13.10 -9.27 14.27
CA SER A 107 -13.34 -10.71 14.35
C SER A 107 -13.88 -11.14 15.72
N SER A 108 -15.19 -11.34 15.81
CA SER A 108 -15.81 -12.36 16.70
C SER A 108 -15.71 -13.78 16.08
N ARG A 109 -14.67 -14.04 15.25
CA ARG A 109 -14.54 -15.22 14.37
C ARG A 109 -13.31 -16.09 14.65
N SER A 110 -12.51 -15.77 15.66
CA SER A 110 -11.48 -16.72 16.11
C SER A 110 -12.19 -17.89 16.80
N ARG A 111 -11.92 -19.11 16.34
CA ARG A 111 -12.39 -20.37 16.95
C ARG A 111 -11.93 -20.54 18.41
N TYR A 112 -11.08 -19.63 18.92
CA TYR A 112 -10.48 -19.68 20.25
C TYR A 112 -10.62 -18.41 21.11
N ASP A 113 -11.29 -17.35 20.65
CA ASP A 113 -11.39 -16.13 21.46
C ASP A 113 -12.79 -15.50 21.42
N LYS A 114 -13.47 -15.53 22.58
CA LYS A 114 -14.76 -14.85 22.85
C LYS A 114 -14.57 -13.36 23.21
N MET A 115 -13.38 -12.79 23.00
CA MET A 115 -13.08 -11.43 23.44
C MET A 115 -13.53 -10.41 22.39
N GLU A 116 -14.60 -9.70 22.70
CA GLU A 116 -14.97 -8.46 22.02
C GLU A 116 -14.18 -7.29 22.60
N TYR A 117 -13.36 -6.64 21.77
CA TYR A 117 -12.64 -5.44 22.17
C TYR A 117 -13.54 -4.20 22.01
N ARG A 118 -13.78 -3.46 23.11
CA ARG A 118 -14.59 -2.23 23.07
C ARG A 118 -13.86 -1.03 22.46
N SER A 119 -12.52 -1.05 22.40
CA SER A 119 -11.72 0.03 21.81
C SER A 119 -10.40 -0.46 21.19
N LEU A 120 -9.84 0.37 20.31
CA LEU A 120 -8.52 0.18 19.71
C LEU A 120 -7.41 0.02 20.74
N ILE A 121 -7.41 0.88 21.75
CA ILE A 121 -6.38 0.89 22.80
C ILE A 121 -6.48 -0.38 23.64
N GLN A 122 -7.70 -0.81 23.97
CA GLN A 122 -7.90 -2.08 24.69
C GLN A 122 -7.44 -3.28 23.86
N CYS A 123 -7.74 -3.31 22.56
CA CYS A 123 -7.24 -4.35 21.66
C CYS A 123 -5.71 -4.38 21.63
N LEU A 124 -5.05 -3.23 21.50
CA LEU A 124 -3.59 -3.13 21.51
C LEU A 124 -3.00 -3.59 22.84
N GLN A 125 -3.49 -3.09 23.97
CA GLN A 125 -2.98 -3.43 25.30
C GLN A 125 -3.18 -4.93 25.59
N HIS A 126 -4.39 -5.44 25.40
CA HIS A 126 -4.71 -6.81 25.75
C HIS A 126 -4.01 -7.80 24.82
N SER A 127 -3.99 -7.53 23.52
CA SER A 127 -3.31 -8.38 22.56
C SER A 127 -1.79 -8.32 22.69
N THR A 128 -1.21 -7.20 23.14
CA THR A 128 0.23 -7.12 23.44
C THR A 128 0.57 -7.95 24.66
N ARG A 129 -0.28 -7.96 25.69
CA ARG A 129 -0.09 -8.82 26.87
C ARG A 129 -0.23 -10.30 26.53
N GLN A 130 -1.24 -10.68 25.74
CA GLN A 130 -1.52 -12.08 25.41
C GLN A 130 -0.58 -12.67 24.36
N TYR A 131 -0.22 -11.89 23.33
CA TYR A 131 0.50 -12.41 22.16
C TYR A 131 1.84 -11.73 21.90
N GLY A 132 2.23 -10.73 22.69
CA GLY A 132 3.41 -9.91 22.44
C GLY A 132 3.22 -8.89 21.32
N ILE A 133 3.97 -7.78 21.36
CA ILE A 133 3.88 -6.69 20.38
C ILE A 133 4.29 -7.14 18.96
N LEU A 134 5.24 -8.07 18.87
CA LEU A 134 5.76 -8.57 17.59
C LEU A 134 4.71 -9.39 16.83
N SER A 135 3.70 -9.93 17.52
CA SER A 135 2.59 -10.64 16.85
C SER A 135 1.79 -9.74 15.90
N PHE A 136 1.80 -8.42 16.09
CA PHE A 136 1.16 -7.48 15.18
C PHE A 136 1.84 -7.38 13.82
N PHE A 137 3.11 -7.84 13.73
CA PHE A 137 3.98 -7.67 12.58
C PHE A 137 4.36 -9.01 11.92
N SER A 138 3.56 -10.07 12.10
CA SER A 138 3.82 -11.33 11.41
C SER A 138 3.71 -11.16 9.88
N GLY A 139 4.75 -11.61 9.15
CA GLY A 139 4.87 -11.42 7.72
C GLY A 139 5.26 -10.00 7.29
N VAL A 140 5.79 -9.20 8.22
CA VAL A 140 6.18 -7.81 7.94
C VAL A 140 7.31 -7.73 6.94
N THR A 141 8.27 -8.65 6.97
CA THR A 141 9.42 -8.64 6.04
C THR A 141 8.98 -8.73 4.58
N ALA A 142 8.11 -9.69 4.25
CA ALA A 142 7.51 -9.82 2.92
C ALA A 142 6.73 -8.57 2.52
N THR A 143 5.98 -7.98 3.47
CA THR A 143 5.18 -6.77 3.20
C THR A 143 6.06 -5.53 3.01
N VAL A 144 7.19 -5.44 3.72
CA VAL A 144 8.21 -4.39 3.58
C VAL A 144 8.85 -4.48 2.21
N ILE A 145 9.29 -5.67 1.78
CA ILE A 145 9.87 -5.87 0.44
C ILE A 145 8.89 -5.40 -0.64
N ILE A 146 7.65 -5.88 -0.59
CA ILE A 146 6.62 -5.47 -1.56
C ILE A 146 6.37 -3.96 -1.49
N SER A 147 6.31 -3.37 -0.29
CA SER A 147 6.06 -1.93 -0.12
C SER A 147 7.21 -1.07 -0.64
N SER A 148 8.46 -1.45 -0.40
CA SER A 148 9.64 -0.77 -0.91
C SER A 148 9.68 -0.81 -2.44
N VAL A 149 9.31 -1.95 -3.04
CA VAL A 149 9.29 -2.10 -4.50
C VAL A 149 8.09 -1.38 -5.13
N TRP A 150 6.91 -1.44 -4.53
CA TRP A 150 5.71 -0.83 -5.12
C TRP A 150 5.65 0.67 -4.89
N HIS A 151 5.84 1.09 -3.64
CA HIS A 151 5.61 2.47 -3.22
C HIS A 151 6.93 3.23 -3.15
N GLY A 152 7.96 2.65 -2.53
CA GLY A 152 9.28 3.28 -2.42
C GLY A 152 9.91 3.57 -3.79
N ALA A 153 10.03 2.55 -4.64
CA ALA A 153 10.61 2.70 -5.97
C ALA A 153 9.74 3.59 -6.89
N ALA A 154 8.41 3.59 -6.71
CA ALA A 154 7.55 4.52 -7.43
C ALA A 154 7.85 5.97 -7.04
N LEU A 155 8.05 6.27 -5.75
CA LEU A 155 8.44 7.61 -5.31
C LEU A 155 9.82 8.01 -5.85
N VAL A 156 10.77 7.09 -6.01
CA VAL A 156 12.07 7.39 -6.65
C VAL A 156 11.90 7.78 -8.12
N ALA A 157 11.07 7.03 -8.86
CA ALA A 157 10.78 7.36 -10.26
C ALA A 157 10.04 8.71 -10.39
N LEU A 158 9.09 8.98 -9.49
CA LEU A 158 8.33 10.23 -9.48
C LEU A 158 9.15 11.43 -9.01
N GLN A 159 10.11 11.24 -8.11
CA GLN A 159 11.04 12.28 -7.69
C GLN A 159 11.80 12.92 -8.87
N ARG A 160 12.06 12.13 -9.93
CA ARG A 160 12.77 12.57 -11.13
C ARG A 160 11.86 13.11 -12.24
N SER A 161 10.56 13.11 -12.02
CA SER A 161 9.56 13.48 -13.02
C SER A 161 9.04 14.89 -12.76
N SER A 162 8.84 15.67 -13.83
CA SER A 162 8.06 16.90 -13.77
C SER A 162 6.59 16.57 -14.02
N HIS A 163 5.69 17.21 -13.27
CA HIS A 163 4.26 16.93 -13.36
C HIS A 163 3.49 18.20 -13.69
N SER A 164 2.63 18.14 -14.70
CA SER A 164 1.73 19.24 -15.06
C SER A 164 0.40 19.09 -14.34
N GLY A 165 0.25 19.81 -13.23
CA GLY A 165 -0.99 19.86 -12.45
C GLY A 165 -1.41 18.51 -11.85
N PHE A 166 -2.63 18.48 -11.29
CA PHE A 166 -3.14 17.31 -10.56
C PHE A 166 -3.27 16.06 -11.46
N PHE A 167 -3.90 16.20 -12.62
CA PHE A 167 -4.15 15.06 -13.52
C PHE A 167 -2.86 14.49 -14.12
N GLY A 168 -1.88 15.35 -14.46
CA GLY A 168 -0.56 14.89 -14.91
C GLY A 168 0.14 14.08 -13.81
N ALA A 169 0.20 14.63 -12.59
CA ALA A 169 0.76 13.92 -11.44
C ALA A 169 0.05 12.59 -11.15
N TRP A 170 -1.28 12.56 -11.22
CA TRP A 170 -2.09 11.35 -11.04
C TRP A 170 -1.76 10.28 -12.08
N TRP A 171 -1.70 10.69 -13.35
CA TRP A 171 -1.45 9.77 -14.46
C TRP A 171 -0.04 9.19 -14.44
N ASP A 172 0.97 10.03 -14.19
CA ASP A 172 2.36 9.58 -14.12
C ASP A 172 2.57 8.59 -12.96
N SER A 173 2.04 8.94 -11.79
CA SER A 173 2.13 8.09 -10.60
C SER A 173 1.34 6.80 -10.74
N PHE A 174 0.16 6.84 -11.36
CA PHE A 174 -0.59 5.63 -11.72
C PHE A 174 0.23 4.72 -12.62
N ARG A 175 0.83 5.25 -13.70
CA ARG A 175 1.59 4.46 -14.69
C ARG A 175 2.84 3.82 -14.07
N VAL A 176 3.63 4.60 -13.35
CA VAL A 176 4.85 4.11 -12.68
C VAL A 176 4.50 3.00 -11.69
N HIS A 177 3.50 3.23 -10.84
CA HIS A 177 3.08 2.24 -9.86
C HIS A 177 2.44 1.01 -10.52
N ALA A 178 1.64 1.19 -11.57
CA ALA A 178 1.04 0.10 -12.32
C ALA A 178 2.11 -0.81 -12.95
N PHE A 179 3.14 -0.21 -13.56
CA PHE A 179 4.27 -0.97 -14.09
C PHE A 179 4.99 -1.76 -12.98
N LEU A 180 5.32 -1.13 -11.86
CA LEU A 180 5.99 -1.81 -10.75
C LEU A 180 5.14 -2.94 -10.16
N THR A 181 3.85 -2.71 -9.93
CA THR A 181 2.93 -3.76 -9.45
C THR A 181 2.84 -4.92 -10.43
N PHE A 182 2.76 -4.65 -11.74
CA PHE A 182 2.69 -5.66 -12.79
C PHE A 182 3.94 -6.54 -12.81
N VAL A 183 5.13 -5.92 -12.93
CA VAL A 183 6.42 -6.64 -13.01
C VAL A 183 6.70 -7.46 -11.74
N THR A 184 6.20 -7.01 -10.59
CA THR A 184 6.46 -7.67 -9.30
C THR A 184 5.28 -8.50 -8.79
N THR A 185 4.29 -8.75 -9.65
CA THR A 185 3.18 -9.68 -9.37
C THR A 185 3.66 -11.08 -8.97
N PRO A 186 4.68 -11.67 -9.64
CA PRO A 186 5.16 -13.00 -9.25
C PRO A 186 5.61 -13.06 -7.78
N LEU A 187 6.35 -12.04 -7.34
CA LEU A 187 6.84 -11.91 -5.97
C LEU A 187 5.66 -11.81 -4.98
N ARG A 188 4.69 -10.95 -5.29
CA ARG A 188 3.51 -10.75 -4.46
C ARG A 188 2.66 -12.01 -4.34
N ASN A 189 2.38 -12.72 -5.44
CA ASN A 189 1.54 -13.92 -5.43
C ASN A 189 2.20 -15.07 -4.64
N THR A 190 3.53 -15.18 -4.74
CA THR A 190 4.33 -16.12 -3.94
C THR A 190 4.21 -15.84 -2.45
N PHE A 191 4.50 -14.60 -2.01
CA PHE A 191 4.41 -14.24 -0.59
C PHE A 191 2.98 -14.28 -0.06
N ARG A 192 2.00 -13.87 -0.87
CA ARG A 192 0.58 -13.93 -0.48
C ARG A 192 0.16 -15.37 -0.17
N SER A 193 0.60 -16.33 -0.97
CA SER A 193 0.27 -17.74 -0.80
C SER A 193 0.97 -18.33 0.43
N ALA A 194 2.24 -18.00 0.65
CA ALA A 194 2.98 -18.40 1.85
C ALA A 194 2.39 -17.81 3.14
N LEU A 195 1.87 -16.58 3.10
CA LEU A 195 1.24 -15.92 4.24
C LEU A 195 -0.17 -16.43 4.56
N HIS A 196 -0.86 -17.07 3.61
CA HIS A 196 -2.24 -17.54 3.84
C HIS A 196 -2.29 -18.80 4.72
N SER A 197 -1.19 -19.57 4.72
CA SER A 197 -1.02 -20.88 5.38
C SER A 197 -0.79 -20.78 6.90
N ARG A 198 -0.45 -19.61 7.44
CA ARG A 198 -0.06 -19.46 8.86
C ARG A 198 -0.87 -18.43 9.63
N GLU A 199 -1.91 -18.90 10.31
CA GLU A 199 -2.28 -18.34 11.62
C GLU A 199 -1.40 -19.04 12.67
N ARG A 200 -0.28 -18.42 13.05
CA ARG A 200 0.54 -18.93 14.15
C ARG A 200 -0.18 -18.62 15.47
N SER A 201 -0.77 -19.68 16.03
CA SER A 201 -1.63 -19.70 17.21
C SER A 201 -0.90 -19.57 18.56
N GLY A 202 0.43 -19.44 18.57
CA GLY A 202 1.22 -19.15 19.77
C GLY A 202 1.76 -17.73 19.72
N GLY A 203 1.49 -16.93 20.75
CA GLY A 203 2.00 -15.56 20.87
C GLY A 203 3.49 -15.43 20.58
N VAL A 204 3.89 -14.29 20.03
CA VAL A 204 5.28 -13.96 19.70
C VAL A 204 5.82 -12.99 20.74
N HIS A 205 6.30 -13.55 21.86
CA HIS A 205 6.83 -12.76 22.98
C HIS A 205 8.32 -12.38 22.81
N ASN A 206 9.07 -13.14 22.00
CA ASN A 206 10.52 -12.99 21.89
C ASN A 206 10.95 -12.77 20.43
N LEU A 207 12.03 -12.01 20.24
CA LEU A 207 12.57 -11.69 18.91
C LEU A 207 13.02 -12.94 18.13
N SER A 208 13.58 -13.95 18.81
CA SER A 208 13.98 -15.21 18.17
C SER A 208 12.79 -15.96 17.54
N THR A 209 11.67 -16.04 18.26
CA THR A 209 10.42 -16.64 17.76
C THR A 209 9.85 -15.85 16.59
N PHE A 210 9.97 -14.52 16.65
CA PHE A 210 9.59 -13.66 15.53
C PHE A 210 10.44 -13.91 14.28
N LEU A 211 11.77 -13.92 14.43
CA LEU A 211 12.71 -14.13 13.33
C LEU A 211 12.57 -15.52 12.70
N SER A 212 12.45 -16.58 13.51
CA SER A 212 12.15 -17.93 13.00
C SER A 212 10.80 -17.96 12.28
N GLY A 213 9.85 -17.16 12.78
CA GLY A 213 8.58 -16.85 12.14
C GLY A 213 8.75 -16.36 10.70
N GLU A 214 9.47 -15.25 10.53
CA GLU A 214 9.73 -14.62 9.24
C GLU A 214 10.57 -15.52 8.31
N VAL A 215 11.64 -16.14 8.81
CA VAL A 215 12.48 -17.07 8.01
C VAL A 215 11.65 -18.19 7.42
N ALA A 216 10.73 -18.76 8.19
CA ALA A 216 9.89 -19.83 7.68
C ALA A 216 8.87 -19.34 6.64
N VAL A 217 8.45 -18.06 6.66
CA VAL A 217 7.64 -17.45 5.58
C VAL A 217 8.44 -17.41 4.28
N PHE A 218 9.73 -17.04 4.33
CA PHE A 218 10.59 -17.06 3.15
C PHE A 218 10.86 -18.47 2.64
N ARG A 219 11.10 -19.43 3.55
CA ARG A 219 11.28 -20.83 3.17
C ARG A 219 10.03 -21.37 2.45
N GLU A 220 8.86 -21.05 2.97
CA GLU A 220 7.58 -21.42 2.37
C GLU A 220 7.34 -20.69 1.04
N ALA A 221 7.67 -19.40 0.95
CA ALA A 221 7.62 -18.65 -0.30
C ALA A 221 8.53 -19.26 -1.37
N GLY A 222 9.74 -19.67 -1.03
CA GLY A 222 10.64 -20.39 -1.94
C GLY A 222 10.05 -21.73 -2.40
N GLY A 223 9.42 -22.47 -1.48
CA GLY A 223 8.69 -23.70 -1.80
C GLY A 223 7.52 -23.47 -2.76
N VAL A 224 6.68 -22.45 -2.49
CA VAL A 224 5.57 -22.04 -3.34
C VAL A 224 6.06 -21.64 -4.72
N MET A 225 7.08 -20.78 -4.81
CA MET A 225 7.66 -20.34 -6.08
C MET A 225 8.09 -21.54 -6.93
N LYS A 226 8.89 -22.44 -6.34
CA LYS A 226 9.38 -23.64 -7.03
C LYS A 226 8.26 -24.58 -7.45
N ASN A 227 7.28 -24.81 -6.58
CA ASN A 227 6.19 -25.74 -6.84
C ASN A 227 5.23 -25.18 -7.90
N MET A 228 4.82 -23.92 -7.77
CA MET A 228 3.88 -23.28 -8.69
C MET A 228 4.52 -23.05 -10.06
N LEU A 229 5.82 -22.74 -10.11
CA LEU A 229 6.54 -22.68 -11.39
C LEU A 229 6.53 -24.03 -12.13
N ARG A 230 6.57 -25.16 -11.40
CA ARG A 230 6.53 -26.51 -11.99
C ARG A 230 5.13 -26.98 -12.35
N THR A 231 4.11 -26.61 -11.58
CA THR A 231 2.75 -27.16 -11.68
C THR A 231 1.81 -26.28 -12.49
N GLU A 232 1.78 -24.98 -12.22
CA GLU A 232 0.87 -24.03 -12.86
C GLU A 232 1.57 -23.10 -13.87
N GLY A 233 2.88 -22.88 -13.73
CA GLY A 233 3.67 -22.03 -14.62
C GLY A 233 3.31 -20.54 -14.51
N VAL A 234 3.39 -19.83 -15.64
CA VAL A 234 3.13 -18.38 -15.74
C VAL A 234 1.72 -17.95 -15.27
N PRO A 235 0.63 -18.70 -15.54
CA PRO A 235 -0.71 -18.37 -15.08
C PRO A 235 -0.83 -18.08 -13.58
N PHE A 236 -0.17 -18.84 -12.71
CA PHE A 236 -0.15 -18.60 -11.26
C PHE A 236 0.37 -17.19 -10.92
N PHE A 237 1.46 -16.80 -11.58
CA PHE A 237 2.14 -15.53 -11.32
C PHE A 237 1.38 -14.33 -11.89
N LEU A 238 0.57 -14.53 -12.93
CA LEU A 238 -0.27 -13.49 -13.53
C LEU A 238 -1.70 -13.48 -12.97
N ASN A 239 -2.06 -14.46 -12.14
CA ASN A 239 -3.42 -14.59 -11.62
C ASN A 239 -3.83 -13.32 -10.84
N GLY A 240 -4.91 -12.69 -11.30
CA GLY A 240 -5.47 -11.48 -10.69
C GLY A 240 -4.56 -10.25 -10.80
N VAL A 241 -3.59 -10.23 -11.74
CA VAL A 241 -2.65 -9.11 -11.91
C VAL A 241 -3.39 -7.80 -12.19
N LEU A 242 -4.30 -7.78 -13.16
CA LEU A 242 -5.04 -6.57 -13.54
C LEU A 242 -5.85 -6.01 -12.36
N SER A 243 -6.64 -6.87 -11.70
CA SER A 243 -7.43 -6.47 -10.52
C SER A 243 -6.52 -5.90 -9.42
N THR A 244 -5.38 -6.54 -9.17
CA THR A 244 -4.41 -6.09 -8.16
C THR A 244 -3.78 -4.75 -8.53
N THR A 245 -3.33 -4.61 -9.77
CA THR A 245 -2.69 -3.41 -10.30
C THR A 245 -3.64 -2.23 -10.21
N PHE A 246 -4.86 -2.33 -10.74
CA PHE A 246 -5.81 -1.22 -10.66
C PHE A 246 -6.16 -0.88 -9.21
N LYS A 247 -6.48 -1.90 -8.39
CA LYS A 247 -6.84 -1.72 -6.98
C LYS A 247 -5.76 -1.01 -6.16
N ALA A 248 -4.48 -1.23 -6.47
CA ALA A 248 -3.38 -0.62 -5.75
C ALA A 248 -2.92 0.71 -6.37
N SER A 249 -2.85 0.80 -7.70
CA SER A 249 -2.29 1.94 -8.42
C SER A 249 -3.23 3.14 -8.50
N VAL A 250 -4.56 2.94 -8.59
CA VAL A 250 -5.50 4.07 -8.62
C VAL A 250 -5.44 4.88 -7.32
N PRO A 251 -5.54 4.25 -6.12
CA PRO A 251 -5.38 4.99 -4.86
C PRO A 251 -3.97 5.56 -4.68
N PHE A 252 -2.93 4.85 -5.12
CA PHE A 252 -1.56 5.37 -5.05
C PHE A 252 -1.42 6.67 -5.83
N GLY A 253 -1.80 6.65 -7.11
CA GLY A 253 -1.63 7.81 -7.96
C GLY A 253 -2.48 8.99 -7.47
N PHE A 254 -3.69 8.71 -6.99
CA PHE A 254 -4.59 9.76 -6.50
C PHE A 254 -4.05 10.41 -5.21
N THR A 255 -3.51 9.57 -4.31
CA THR A 255 -2.85 10.05 -3.09
C THR A 255 -1.60 10.87 -3.40
N PHE A 256 -0.80 10.48 -4.39
CA PHE A 256 0.37 11.24 -4.83
C PHE A 256 0.00 12.60 -5.42
N ALA A 257 -1.00 12.63 -6.30
CA ALA A 257 -1.48 13.88 -6.88
C ALA A 257 -2.03 14.84 -5.81
N LEU A 258 -2.78 14.33 -4.82
CA LEU A 258 -3.24 15.11 -3.67
C LEU A 258 -2.08 15.59 -2.79
N PHE A 259 -1.07 14.75 -2.56
CA PHE A 259 0.12 15.12 -1.81
C PHE A 259 0.81 16.33 -2.45
N LEU A 260 1.04 16.31 -3.77
CA LEU A 260 1.60 17.46 -4.49
C LEU A 260 0.66 18.67 -4.46
N TYR A 261 -0.65 18.46 -4.64
CA TYR A 261 -1.65 19.53 -4.61
C TYR A 261 -1.70 20.26 -3.25
N PHE A 262 -1.50 19.54 -2.16
CA PHE A 262 -1.40 20.12 -0.80
C PHE A 262 -0.04 20.77 -0.51
N GLY A 263 0.83 20.93 -1.51
CA GLY A 263 2.16 21.54 -1.36
C GLY A 263 3.25 20.56 -0.91
N GLY A 264 3.00 19.26 -0.98
CA GLY A 264 4.01 18.23 -0.78
C GLY A 264 5.09 18.30 -1.87
N ALA A 265 6.31 17.97 -1.50
CA ALA A 265 7.43 17.87 -2.43
C ALA A 265 8.33 16.71 -2.02
N LEU A 266 8.82 15.96 -3.00
CA LEU A 266 9.82 14.93 -2.74
C LEU A 266 11.23 15.57 -2.64
N PRO A 267 12.14 15.02 -1.82
CA PRO A 267 13.52 15.51 -1.74
C PRO A 267 14.17 15.45 -3.13
N GLY A 268 14.94 16.47 -3.52
CA GLY A 268 15.62 16.47 -4.83
C GLY A 268 14.71 16.55 -6.05
N GLN A 269 13.41 16.80 -5.87
CA GLN A 269 12.54 17.18 -6.96
C GLN A 269 12.83 18.64 -7.32
N GLU A 270 13.41 18.88 -8.50
CA GLU A 270 13.55 20.22 -9.05
C GLU A 270 12.15 20.77 -9.35
N MET A 271 11.52 21.40 -8.36
CA MET A 271 10.37 22.25 -8.60
C MET A 271 10.86 23.39 -9.48
N GLY A 272 10.56 23.31 -10.78
CA GLY A 272 10.87 24.32 -11.76
C GLY A 272 10.32 25.68 -11.35
N ARG A 273 11.12 26.45 -10.63
CA ARG A 273 11.03 27.90 -10.60
C ARG A 273 11.38 28.35 -12.02
N SER A 274 10.36 28.73 -12.77
CA SER A 274 10.38 29.55 -13.99
C SER A 274 11.69 29.50 -14.81
N ARG A 275 11.70 28.66 -15.86
CA ARG A 275 12.53 28.94 -17.04
C ARG A 275 11.62 29.39 -18.17
N HIS A 276 11.35 30.68 -18.21
CA HIS A 276 11.24 31.36 -19.50
C HIS A 276 12.56 31.12 -20.24
N HIS A 277 12.56 30.32 -21.31
CA HIS A 277 13.46 30.53 -22.44
C HIS A 277 12.95 29.81 -23.70
N HIS A 278 12.69 30.66 -24.70
CA HIS A 278 12.80 30.49 -26.14
C HIS A 278 12.18 29.27 -26.83
N HIS A 279 11.14 29.59 -27.61
CA HIS A 279 10.87 29.00 -28.91
C HIS A 279 12.17 28.63 -29.65
N HIS A 280 12.44 27.34 -29.77
CA HIS A 280 13.16 26.80 -30.91
C HIS A 280 12.23 25.88 -31.67
N HIS A 281 11.77 26.36 -32.82
CA HIS A 281 11.24 25.53 -33.88
C HIS A 281 12.30 24.48 -34.25
N MET A 282 11.96 23.19 -34.15
CA MET A 282 12.66 22.16 -34.90
C MET A 282 11.74 21.65 -36.01
N PRO A 283 12.24 21.53 -37.25
CA PRO A 283 11.43 21.14 -38.41
C PRO A 283 11.13 19.64 -38.38
N LEU A 284 9.89 19.31 -38.72
CA LEU A 284 9.41 17.95 -38.99
C LEU A 284 10.18 17.36 -40.18
N ARG A 285 11.04 16.37 -39.91
CA ARG A 285 11.62 15.53 -40.95
C ARG A 285 10.56 14.50 -41.37
N ARG A 286 9.91 14.73 -42.51
CA ARG A 286 9.10 13.71 -43.20
C ARG A 286 10.03 12.62 -43.71
N PHE A 287 9.70 11.36 -43.41
CA PHE A 287 10.24 10.22 -44.14
C PHE A 287 9.48 10.12 -45.47
N SER A 288 10.22 10.23 -46.56
CA SER A 288 9.88 9.71 -47.89
C SER A 288 10.81 8.55 -48.18
#